data_AF-A0A9Q0VER9-F1
#
_entry.id   AF-A0A9Q0VER9-F1
#
_cell.length_a   1.000
_cell.length_b   1.000
_cell.length_c   1.000
_cell.angle_alpha   90.00
_cell.angle_beta   90.00
_cell.angle_gamma   90.00
#
_symmetry.space_group_name_H-M   'P 1'
#
loop_
_entity.id
_entity.type
_entity.pdbx_description
1 polymer ?
#
loop_
_entity_poly.entity_id
_entity_poly.type
_entity_poly.pdbx_seq_one_letter_code
_entity_poly.pdbx_strand_id
1 'polypeptide(L)'
;MSSDDEREERELDLTSSEVVTKYKSAAEIVNKALQLVISECKPKAKIVDICEKGDSFIREQTGNIDESCLEEGDIVKIDLGCHIDGFIAVVGHTHALQSGPVKGRAADVIAAANTAAEVALRLVRPGKK
;
A
#
# COMPACT_ATOMS: atom_id res chain seq x y z
N MET A 1 -17.41 0.84 33.49
CA MET A 1 -17.42 2.20 32.91
C MET A 1 -16.04 2.80 33.13
N SER A 2 -15.22 2.83 32.08
CA SER A 2 -13.92 3.48 32.08
C SER A 2 -13.55 3.74 30.63
N SER A 3 -13.89 4.96 30.17
CA SER A 3 -13.30 5.69 29.04
C SER A 3 -12.80 4.83 27.88
N ASP A 4 -13.71 4.48 26.97
CA ASP A 4 -13.33 4.28 25.58
C ASP A 4 -12.75 5.62 25.10
N ASP A 5 -11.45 5.62 24.78
CA ASP A 5 -10.78 6.73 24.10
C ASP A 5 -11.48 6.92 22.75
N GLU A 6 -12.46 7.82 22.71
CA GLU A 6 -13.04 8.34 21.48
C GLU A 6 -11.96 9.19 20.79
N ARG A 7 -10.95 8.53 20.18
CA ARG A 7 -10.20 9.18 19.11
C ARG A 7 -11.23 9.52 18.04
N GLU A 8 -11.42 10.81 17.77
CA GLU A 8 -12.19 11.25 16.61
C GLU A 8 -11.60 10.57 15.37
N GLU A 9 -12.27 9.53 14.87
CA GLU A 9 -11.90 8.86 13.64
C GLU A 9 -12.01 9.88 12.52
N ARG A 10 -10.87 10.41 12.09
CA ARG A 10 -10.77 11.34 10.96
C ARG A 10 -11.18 10.58 9.71
N GLU A 11 -12.35 10.88 9.18
CA GLU A 11 -12.85 10.23 7.97
C GLU A 11 -12.02 10.71 6.76
N LEU A 12 -11.14 9.83 6.27
CA LEU A 12 -10.24 10.11 5.14
C LEU A 12 -10.85 9.59 3.84
N ASP A 13 -11.91 10.26 3.38
CA ASP A 13 -12.58 9.91 2.13
C ASP A 13 -12.11 10.79 0.94
N LEU A 14 -12.63 10.50 -0.25
CA LEU A 14 -12.28 11.25 -1.47
C LEU A 14 -12.93 12.64 -1.56
N THR A 15 -13.77 13.04 -0.60
CA THR A 15 -14.31 14.40 -0.53
C THR A 15 -13.28 15.37 0.06
N SER A 16 -12.33 14.84 0.84
CA SER A 16 -11.19 15.60 1.33
C SER A 16 -10.20 15.95 0.22
N SER A 17 -9.97 17.25 0.04
CA SER A 17 -8.96 17.76 -0.89
C SER A 17 -7.55 17.29 -0.54
N GLU A 18 -7.27 17.05 0.73
CA GLU A 18 -5.99 16.53 1.22
C GLU A 18 -5.79 15.08 0.74
N VAL A 19 -6.79 14.22 0.92
CA VAL A 19 -6.75 12.81 0.49
C VAL A 19 -6.55 12.72 -1.02
N VAL A 20 -7.32 13.51 -1.78
CA VAL A 20 -7.19 13.57 -3.24
C VAL A 20 -5.80 14.05 -3.66
N THR A 21 -5.23 15.05 -2.96
CA THR A 21 -3.88 15.54 -3.25
C THR A 21 -2.83 14.46 -2.99
N LYS A 22 -2.92 13.74 -1.87
CA LYS A 22 -2.03 12.60 -1.56
C LYS A 22 -2.05 11.54 -2.66
N TYR A 23 -3.23 11.12 -3.11
CA TYR A 23 -3.35 10.15 -4.20
C TYR A 23 -2.77 10.68 -5.52
N LYS A 24 -3.00 11.96 -5.85
CA LYS A 24 -2.43 12.57 -7.05
C LYS A 24 -0.91 12.62 -6.99
N SER A 25 -0.34 13.08 -5.88
CA SER A 25 1.11 13.14 -5.67
C SER A 25 1.75 11.75 -5.76
N ALA A 26 1.16 10.74 -5.11
CA ALA A 26 1.64 9.36 -5.21
C ALA A 26 1.58 8.84 -6.67
N ALA A 27 0.48 9.09 -7.38
CA ALA A 27 0.34 8.70 -8.78
C ALA A 27 1.37 9.39 -9.69
N GLU A 28 1.67 10.66 -9.47
CA GLU A 28 2.70 11.38 -10.22
C GLU A 28 4.10 10.79 -9.98
N ILE A 29 4.44 10.44 -8.74
CA ILE A 29 5.72 9.82 -8.39
C ILE A 29 5.88 8.47 -9.11
N VAL A 30 4.89 7.58 -8.97
CA VAL A 30 4.97 6.23 -9.56
C VAL A 30 5.03 6.31 -11.09
N ASN A 31 4.28 7.21 -11.73
CA ASN A 31 4.36 7.41 -13.17
C ASN A 31 5.74 7.92 -13.62
N LYS A 32 6.35 8.86 -12.88
CA LYS A 32 7.72 9.33 -13.15
C LYS A 32 8.75 8.22 -12.94
N ALA A 33 8.63 7.46 -11.86
CA ALA A 33 9.49 6.30 -11.59
C ALA A 33 9.42 5.27 -12.71
N LEU A 34 8.21 5.00 -13.23
CA LEU A 34 8.02 4.10 -14.36
C LEU A 34 8.73 4.60 -15.63
N GLN A 35 8.60 5.89 -15.96
CA GLN A 35 9.32 6.47 -17.10
C GLN A 35 10.84 6.35 -16.95
N LEU A 36 11.35 6.59 -15.74
CA LEU A 36 12.78 6.43 -15.43
C LEU A 36 13.23 4.97 -15.64
N VAL A 37 12.50 4.01 -15.07
CA VAL A 37 12.76 2.57 -15.21
C VAL A 37 12.76 2.16 -16.69
N ILE A 38 11.75 2.56 -17.45
CA ILE A 38 11.66 2.27 -18.89
C ILE A 38 12.89 2.80 -19.65
N SER A 39 13.36 4.00 -19.30
CA SER A 39 14.54 4.60 -19.96
C SER A 39 15.85 3.83 -19.71
N GLU A 40 15.91 3.01 -18.66
CA GLU A 40 17.07 2.20 -18.31
C GLU A 40 16.97 0.74 -18.74
N CYS A 41 15.81 0.32 -19.27
CA CYS A 41 15.62 -0.99 -19.88
C CYS A 41 16.40 -1.12 -21.20
N LYS A 42 17.73 -1.28 -21.09
CA LYS A 42 18.70 -1.39 -22.19
C LYS A 42 19.28 -2.81 -22.25
N PRO A 43 19.73 -3.29 -23.43
CA PRO A 43 20.39 -4.58 -23.54
C PRO A 43 21.55 -4.72 -22.56
N LYS A 44 21.66 -5.88 -21.91
CA LYS A 44 22.66 -6.23 -20.87
C LYS A 44 22.51 -5.53 -19.53
N ALA A 45 21.50 -4.68 -19.33
CA ALA A 45 21.17 -4.16 -18.00
C ALA A 45 20.70 -5.31 -17.09
N LYS A 46 21.11 -5.28 -15.81
CA LYS A 46 20.61 -6.24 -14.82
C LYS A 46 19.29 -5.73 -14.28
N ILE A 47 18.33 -6.63 -14.15
CA ILE A 47 16.99 -6.33 -13.63
C ILE A 47 17.07 -5.69 -12.23
N VAL A 48 17.86 -6.28 -11.33
CA VAL A 48 17.99 -5.79 -9.95
C VAL A 48 18.47 -4.34 -9.88
N ASP A 49 19.41 -3.94 -10.74
CA ASP A 49 19.94 -2.58 -10.80
C ASP A 49 18.84 -1.57 -11.23
N ILE A 50 17.96 -1.99 -12.14
CA ILE A 50 16.83 -1.16 -12.60
C ILE A 50 15.77 -1.02 -11.49
N CYS A 51 15.45 -2.12 -10.80
CA CYS A 51 14.53 -2.10 -9.65
C CYS A 51 15.07 -1.19 -8.54
N GLU A 52 16.33 -1.33 -8.16
CA GLU A 52 16.97 -0.50 -7.13
C GLU A 52 16.91 0.99 -7.49
N LYS A 53 17.11 1.33 -8.77
CA LYS A 53 16.99 2.71 -9.24
C LYS A 53 15.56 3.24 -9.15
N GLY A 54 14.57 2.44 -9.52
CA GLY A 54 13.15 2.78 -9.36
C GLY A 54 12.78 3.01 -7.90
N ASP A 55 13.18 2.09 -7.02
CA ASP A 55 12.92 2.16 -5.58
C ASP A 55 13.59 3.37 -4.94
N SER A 56 14.84 3.65 -5.32
CA SER A 56 15.57 4.83 -4.84
C SER A 56 14.87 6.13 -5.23
N PHE A 57 14.38 6.22 -6.48
CA PHE A 57 13.63 7.38 -6.94
C PHE A 57 12.32 7.55 -6.16
N ILE A 58 11.55 6.47 -5.98
CA ILE A 58 10.30 6.51 -5.21
C ILE A 58 10.58 6.94 -3.77
N ARG A 59 11.59 6.35 -3.13
CA ARG A 59 11.99 6.68 -1.75
C ARG A 59 12.33 8.17 -1.61
N GLU A 60 13.14 8.71 -2.50
CA GLU A 60 13.56 10.11 -2.47
C GLU A 60 12.36 11.05 -2.69
N GLN A 61 11.52 10.78 -3.69
CA GLN A 61 10.39 11.65 -3.98
C GLN A 61 9.32 11.60 -2.89
N THR A 62 8.99 10.42 -2.36
CA THR A 62 8.00 10.28 -1.28
C THR A 62 8.50 10.89 0.02
N GLY A 63 9.79 10.75 0.35
CA GLY A 63 10.37 11.32 1.57
C GLY A 63 10.34 12.85 1.62
N ASN A 64 10.21 13.53 0.48
CA ASN A 64 10.03 14.99 0.41
C ASN A 64 8.56 15.43 0.59
N ILE A 65 7.61 14.49 0.64
CA ILE A 65 6.16 14.76 0.69
C ILE A 65 5.54 14.22 1.98
N ASP A 66 5.99 13.07 2.47
CA ASP A 66 5.43 12.39 3.63
C ASP A 66 6.52 12.02 4.63
N GLU A 67 6.45 12.64 5.82
CA GLU A 67 7.35 12.41 6.96
C GLU A 67 6.62 11.72 8.12
N SER A 68 5.44 11.16 7.87
CA SER A 68 4.62 10.53 8.91
C SER A 68 5.37 9.40 9.61
N CYS A 69 5.25 9.35 10.93
CA CYS A 69 5.78 8.28 11.75
C CYS A 69 4.63 7.40 12.24
N LEU A 70 4.92 6.11 12.46
CA LEU A 70 3.93 5.16 12.97
C LEU A 70 3.65 5.41 14.45
N GLU A 71 2.38 5.29 14.83
CA GLU A 71 1.89 5.46 16.19
C GLU A 71 1.13 4.21 16.69
N GLU A 72 1.13 4.00 18.01
CA GLU A 72 0.35 2.92 18.62
C GLU A 72 -1.16 3.09 18.32
N GLY A 73 -1.75 2.04 17.79
CA GLY A 73 -3.13 2.00 17.31
C GLY A 73 -3.28 2.16 15.80
N ASP A 74 -2.20 2.45 15.06
CA ASP A 74 -2.28 2.63 13.60
C ASP A 74 -2.69 1.35 12.88
N ILE A 75 -3.48 1.52 11.81
CA ILE A 75 -3.77 0.45 10.84
C ILE A 75 -2.91 0.68 9.61
N VAL A 76 -1.84 -0.09 9.49
CA VAL A 76 -0.82 0.04 8.45
C VAL A 76 -1.15 -0.87 7.27
N LYS A 77 -1.13 -0.31 6.07
CA LYS A 77 -1.21 -1.07 4.81
C LYS A 77 0.19 -1.29 4.26
N ILE A 78 0.59 -2.53 4.13
CA ILE A 78 1.89 -2.94 3.58
C ILE A 78 1.64 -3.52 2.19
N ASP A 79 2.19 -2.90 1.15
CA ASP A 79 2.13 -3.38 -0.23
C ASP A 79 3.55 -3.56 -0.76
N LEU A 80 3.85 -4.76 -1.25
CA LEU A 80 5.18 -5.14 -1.71
C LEU A 80 5.05 -5.89 -3.04
N GLY A 81 5.94 -5.59 -3.97
CA GLY A 81 6.06 -6.28 -5.26
C GLY A 81 7.49 -6.74 -5.51
N CYS A 82 7.64 -7.90 -6.14
CA CYS A 82 8.92 -8.40 -6.62
C CYS A 82 8.71 -9.19 -7.91
N HIS A 83 9.78 -9.40 -8.66
CA HIS A 83 9.74 -10.36 -9.76
C HIS A 83 11.09 -11.07 -9.91
N ILE A 84 11.03 -12.33 -10.34
CA ILE A 84 12.19 -13.13 -10.71
C ILE A 84 11.98 -13.55 -12.15
N ASP A 85 12.90 -13.21 -13.05
CA ASP A 85 12.83 -13.58 -14.46
C ASP A 85 11.49 -13.18 -15.14
N GLY A 86 10.95 -12.02 -14.74
CA GLY A 86 9.68 -11.50 -15.26
C GLY A 86 8.41 -12.12 -14.64
N PHE A 87 8.53 -13.12 -13.76
CA PHE A 87 7.41 -13.63 -12.98
C PHE A 87 7.14 -12.73 -11.78
N ILE A 88 6.06 -11.96 -11.84
CA ILE A 88 5.70 -10.96 -10.83
C ILE A 88 4.91 -11.60 -9.69
N ALA A 89 5.26 -11.23 -8.46
CA ALA A 89 4.49 -11.49 -7.24
C ALA A 89 4.25 -10.17 -6.51
N VAL A 90 3.01 -9.95 -6.08
CA VAL A 90 2.59 -8.78 -5.29
C VAL A 90 1.86 -9.28 -4.05
N VAL A 91 2.09 -8.64 -2.91
CA VAL A 91 1.42 -8.94 -1.64
C VAL A 91 0.95 -7.65 -0.98
N GLY A 92 -0.33 -7.62 -0.63
CA GLY A 92 -0.92 -6.61 0.23
C GLY A 92 -1.26 -7.21 1.59
N HIS A 93 -0.96 -6.50 2.67
CA HIS A 93 -1.27 -6.90 4.04
C HIS A 93 -1.76 -5.69 4.84
N THR A 94 -2.71 -5.91 5.76
CA THR A 94 -3.14 -4.89 6.70
C THR A 94 -2.72 -5.32 8.10
N HIS A 95 -1.91 -4.48 8.76
CA HIS A 95 -1.34 -4.73 10.08
C HIS A 95 -1.86 -3.69 11.07
N ALA A 96 -2.37 -4.11 12.22
CA ALA A 96 -2.71 -3.21 13.30
C ALA A 96 -1.51 -3.10 14.26
N LEU A 97 -0.96 -1.90 14.40
CA LEU A 97 0.15 -1.61 15.29
C LEU A 97 -0.38 -1.44 16.72
N GLN A 98 -0.86 -2.53 17.31
CA GLN A 98 -1.28 -2.53 18.70
C GLN A 98 -1.10 -3.87 19.38
N SER A 99 -1.03 -3.84 20.71
CA SER A 99 -1.09 -5.04 21.54
C SER A 99 -2.52 -5.46 21.85
N GLY A 100 -2.84 -6.73 21.60
CA GLY A 100 -4.15 -7.31 21.88
C GLY A 100 -5.17 -7.19 20.75
N PRO A 101 -6.45 -7.53 21.00
CA PRO A 101 -7.47 -7.59 19.95
C PRO A 101 -7.87 -6.20 19.45
N VAL A 102 -7.87 -6.02 18.13
CA VAL A 102 -8.50 -4.87 17.46
C VAL A 102 -10.02 -4.94 17.65
N LYS A 103 -10.69 -3.80 17.88
CA LYS A 103 -12.15 -3.71 18.05
C LYS A 103 -12.74 -2.60 17.18
N GLY A 104 -14.08 -2.53 17.14
CA GLY A 104 -14.82 -1.48 16.44
C GLY A 104 -14.65 -1.52 14.92
N ARG A 105 -14.82 -0.36 14.27
CA ARG A 105 -14.82 -0.24 12.81
C ARG A 105 -13.55 -0.76 12.14
N ALA A 106 -12.40 -0.56 12.78
CA ALA A 106 -11.13 -1.08 12.30
C ALA A 106 -11.11 -2.62 12.24
N ALA A 107 -11.63 -3.29 13.28
CA ALA A 107 -11.75 -4.75 13.27
C ALA A 107 -12.73 -5.23 12.21
N ASP A 108 -13.87 -4.53 12.06
CA ASP A 108 -14.90 -4.87 11.09
C ASP A 108 -14.36 -4.81 9.65
N VAL A 109 -13.66 -3.73 9.28
CA VAL A 109 -13.12 -3.57 7.93
C VAL A 109 -11.97 -4.55 7.66
N ILE A 110 -11.13 -4.86 8.65
CA ILE A 110 -10.06 -5.87 8.50
C ILE A 110 -10.67 -7.25 8.28
N ALA A 111 -11.67 -7.64 9.07
CA ALA A 111 -12.35 -8.92 8.94
C ALA A 111 -13.09 -9.03 7.60
N ALA A 112 -13.77 -7.96 7.18
CA ALA A 112 -14.44 -7.89 5.89
C ALA A 112 -13.44 -8.03 4.73
N ALA A 113 -12.32 -7.32 4.78
CA ALA A 113 -11.27 -7.40 3.76
C ALA A 113 -10.64 -8.80 3.69
N ASN A 114 -10.35 -9.42 4.84
CA ASN A 114 -9.83 -10.79 4.87
C ASN A 114 -10.84 -11.79 4.28
N THR A 115 -12.12 -11.67 4.67
CA THR A 115 -13.19 -12.52 4.13
C THR A 115 -13.32 -12.35 2.61
N ALA A 116 -13.26 -11.12 2.11
CA ALA A 116 -13.30 -10.83 0.68
C ALA A 116 -12.11 -11.44 -0.07
N ALA A 117 -10.89 -11.32 0.47
CA ALA A 117 -9.69 -11.93 -0.10
C ALA A 117 -9.79 -13.46 -0.15
N GLU A 118 -10.28 -14.05 0.94
CA GLU A 118 -10.54 -15.48 1.07
C GLU A 118 -11.58 -15.99 0.07
N VAL A 119 -12.65 -15.22 -0.17
CA VAL A 119 -13.67 -15.53 -1.16
C VAL A 119 -13.08 -15.41 -2.56
N ALA A 120 -12.36 -14.32 -2.87
CA ALA A 120 -11.70 -14.11 -4.14
C ALA A 120 -10.74 -15.27 -4.48
N LEU A 121 -9.91 -15.69 -3.52
CA LEU A 121 -9.00 -16.83 -3.67
C LEU A 121 -9.74 -18.12 -4.05
N ARG A 122 -10.95 -18.33 -3.53
CA ARG A 122 -11.76 -19.52 -3.84
C ARG A 122 -12.46 -19.40 -5.19
N LEU A 123 -12.86 -18.19 -5.60
CA LEU A 123 -13.62 -17.93 -6.82
C LEU A 123 -12.76 -17.79 -8.07
N VAL A 124 -11.55 -17.24 -7.96
CA VAL A 124 -10.65 -17.03 -9.10
C VAL A 124 -10.14 -18.38 -9.61
N ARG A 125 -10.82 -18.91 -10.62
CA ARG A 125 -10.51 -20.17 -11.31
C ARG A 125 -10.89 -20.04 -12.79
N PRO A 126 -10.25 -20.79 -13.70
CA PRO A 126 -10.61 -20.78 -15.11
C PRO A 126 -12.13 -20.99 -15.34
N GLY A 127 -12.71 -20.18 -16.22
CA GLY A 127 -14.13 -20.29 -16.61
C GLY A 127 -15.14 -19.64 -15.65
N LYS A 128 -14.69 -18.97 -14.58
CA LYS A 128 -15.55 -18.11 -13.74
C LYS A 128 -15.51 -16.67 -14.25
N LYS A 129 -16.65 -15.97 -14.14
CA LYS A 129 -16.81 -14.55 -14.45
C LYS A 129 -16.81 -13.74 -13.17
#